data_AF-A0A0E9MPK6-F1
#
_entry.id   AF-A0A0E9MPK6-F1
#
_cell.length_a   1.000
_cell.length_b   1.000
_cell.length_c   1.000
_cell.angle_alpha   90.00
_cell.angle_beta   90.00
_cell.angle_gamma   90.00
#
_symmetry.space_group_name_H-M   'P 1'
#
loop_
_entity.id
_entity.type
_entity.pdbx_description
1 polymer ?
#
loop_
_entity_poly.entity_id
_entity_poly.type
_entity_poly.pdbx_seq_one_letter_code
_entity_poly.pdbx_strand_id
1 'polypeptide(L)'
;MGAELKIDSAEAIALAEQLARSTGESVERVVLDALRKRAREVDLQLADPTTEREKLELEFYRMIAGSRSRWKGAMLSIDHADILYDEDGLPR
;
A
#
# COMPACT_ATOMS: atom_id res chain seq x y z
N MET A 1 2.59 -3.70 -28.20
CA MET A 1 3.14 -2.34 -28.39
C MET A 1 3.27 -1.72 -27.01
N GLY A 2 4.47 -1.30 -26.62
CA GLY A 2 4.65 -0.57 -25.35
C GLY A 2 4.12 0.85 -25.51
N ALA A 3 3.47 1.38 -24.47
CA ALA A 3 3.10 2.78 -24.40
C ALA A 3 4.19 3.54 -23.64
N GLU A 4 4.65 4.67 -24.17
CA GLU A 4 5.66 5.50 -23.54
C GLU A 4 5.00 6.68 -22.82
N LEU A 5 5.40 6.95 -21.57
CA LEU A 5 4.96 8.10 -20.78
C LEU A 5 6.13 9.07 -20.63
N LYS A 6 6.05 10.23 -21.27
CA LYS A 6 7.04 11.30 -21.15
C LYS A 6 6.59 12.34 -20.12
N ILE A 7 7.49 12.70 -19.21
CA ILE A 7 7.26 13.71 -18.18
C ILE A 7 8.34 14.78 -18.31
N ASP A 8 7.96 16.00 -18.66
CA ASP A 8 8.89 17.13 -18.83
C ASP A 8 9.04 17.99 -17.54
N SER A 9 8.28 17.68 -16.49
CA SER A 9 8.36 18.39 -15.21
C SER A 9 9.58 17.95 -14.41
N ALA A 10 10.52 18.88 -14.20
CA ALA A 10 11.71 18.65 -13.37
C ALA A 10 11.37 18.27 -11.92
N GLU A 11 10.30 18.84 -11.37
CA GLU A 11 9.81 18.51 -10.02
C GLU A 11 9.31 17.07 -9.94
N ALA A 12 8.52 16.63 -10.93
CA ALA A 12 7.99 15.27 -10.97
C ALA A 12 9.12 14.23 -11.08
N ILE A 13 10.14 14.52 -11.90
CA ILE A 13 11.33 13.67 -12.02
C ILE A 13 12.06 13.60 -10.68
N ALA A 14 12.32 14.74 -10.04
CA ALA A 14 13.02 14.79 -8.75
C ALA A 14 12.27 14.00 -7.65
N LEU A 15 10.95 14.11 -7.59
CA LEU A 15 10.11 13.35 -6.66
C LEU A 15 10.16 11.84 -6.94
N ALA A 16 10.05 11.44 -8.20
CA ALA A 16 10.09 10.03 -8.59
C ALA A 16 11.45 9.39 -8.24
N GLU A 17 12.55 10.10 -8.50
CA GLU A 17 13.88 9.64 -8.12
C GLU A 17 14.09 9.58 -6.61
N GLN A 18 13.61 10.58 -5.86
CA GLN A 18 13.71 10.60 -4.41
C GLN A 18 12.98 9.39 -3.81
N LEU A 19 11.78 9.11 -4.30
CA LEU A 19 10.99 7.97 -3.87
C LEU A 19 11.70 6.66 -4.22
N ALA A 20 12.19 6.50 -5.46
CA ALA A 20 12.96 5.33 -5.87
C ALA A 20 14.20 5.08 -5.00
N ARG A 21 14.96 6.14 -4.67
CA ARG A 21 16.10 6.04 -3.74
C ARG A 21 15.68 5.61 -2.33
N SER A 22 14.54 6.09 -1.86
CA SER A 22 14.04 5.77 -0.51
C SER A 22 13.47 4.36 -0.39
N THR A 23 12.89 3.81 -1.46
CA THR A 23 12.26 2.49 -1.48
C THR A 23 13.19 1.39 -1.99
N GLY A 24 14.27 1.75 -2.70
CA GLY A 24 15.15 0.79 -3.38
C GLY A 24 14.54 0.18 -4.65
N GLU A 25 13.44 0.75 -5.15
CA GLU A 25 12.74 0.29 -6.35
C GLU A 25 13.14 1.09 -7.58
N SER A 26 12.77 0.62 -8.78
CA SER A 26 12.96 1.39 -10.01
C SER A 26 12.01 2.60 -10.07
N VAL A 27 12.44 3.67 -10.73
CA VAL A 27 11.63 4.88 -10.95
C VAL A 27 10.29 4.52 -11.60
N GLU A 28 10.30 3.64 -12.60
CA GLU A 28 9.09 3.17 -13.27
C GLU A 28 8.12 2.49 -12.29
N ARG A 29 8.63 1.63 -11.39
CA ARG A 29 7.79 0.92 -10.43
C ARG A 29 7.13 1.88 -9.45
N VAL A 30 7.89 2.82 -8.91
CA VAL A 30 7.42 3.85 -7.98
C VAL A 30 6.35 4.72 -8.63
N VAL A 31 6.59 5.19 -9.86
CA VAL A 31 5.63 6.02 -10.60
C VAL A 31 4.35 5.24 -10.86
N LEU A 32 4.45 3.99 -11.31
CA LEU A 32 3.29 3.15 -11.56
C LEU A 32 2.46 2.91 -10.29
N ASP A 33 3.11 2.62 -9.17
CA ASP A 33 2.42 2.36 -7.91
C ASP A 33 1.81 3.65 -7.32
N ALA A 34 2.46 4.81 -7.48
CA ALA A 34 1.89 6.11 -7.12
C ALA A 34 0.64 6.43 -7.95
N LEU A 35 0.69 6.22 -9.27
CA LEU A 35 -0.46 6.43 -10.16
C LEU A 35 -1.62 5.48 -9.82
N ARG A 36 -1.34 4.20 -9.56
CA ARG A 36 -2.36 3.23 -9.13
C ARG A 36 -3.00 3.60 -7.80
N LYS A 37 -2.21 4.09 -6.85
CA LYS A 37 -2.72 4.57 -5.57
C LYS A 37 -3.65 5.76 -5.79
N ARG A 38 -3.24 6.73 -6.60
CA ARG A 38 -4.04 7.91 -6.89
C ARG A 38 -5.33 7.56 -7.65
N ALA A 39 -5.26 6.67 -8.63
CA ALA A 39 -6.43 6.19 -9.36
C ALA A 39 -7.45 5.57 -8.41
N ARG A 40 -7.01 4.66 -7.52
CA ARG A 40 -7.89 4.06 -6.50
C ARG A 40 -8.52 5.09 -5.57
N GLU A 41 -7.75 6.06 -5.09
CA GLU A 41 -8.30 7.14 -4.25
C GLU A 41 -9.37 7.94 -4.99
N VAL A 42 -9.15 8.24 -6.28
CA VAL A 42 -10.10 8.97 -7.12
C VAL A 42 -11.33 8.13 -7.41
N ASP A 43 -11.18 6.84 -7.73
CA ASP A 43 -12.30 5.91 -7.94
C ASP A 43 -13.18 5.82 -6.69
N LEU A 44 -12.57 5.73 -5.50
CA LEU A 44 -13.30 5.73 -4.23
C LEU A 44 -13.97 7.08 -3.92
N GLN A 45 -13.46 8.19 -4.46
CA GLN A 45 -14.06 9.53 -4.31
C GLN A 45 -15.20 9.76 -5.30
N LEU A 46 -15.11 9.20 -6.51
CA LEU A 46 -16.09 9.33 -7.58
C LEU A 46 -17.19 8.27 -7.53
N ALA A 47 -16.95 7.15 -6.83
CA ALA A 47 -17.98 6.17 -6.56
C ALA A 47 -19.07 6.78 -5.67
N ASP A 48 -20.23 7.10 -6.27
CA ASP A 48 -21.49 7.12 -5.55
C ASP A 48 -21.81 5.65 -5.26
N PRO A 49 -21.71 5.18 -4.00
CA PRO A 49 -21.70 3.75 -3.75
C PRO A 49 -23.09 3.17 -4.03
N THR A 50 -23.20 2.51 -5.18
CA THR A 50 -24.45 1.97 -5.72
C THR A 50 -24.95 0.75 -4.96
N THR A 51 -24.06 0.02 -4.29
CA THR A 51 -24.40 -1.17 -3.52
C THR A 51 -23.91 -1.09 -2.07
N GLU A 52 -24.64 -1.74 -1.15
CA GLU A 52 -24.26 -1.79 0.27
C GLU A 52 -22.87 -2.43 0.49
N ARG A 53 -22.47 -3.36 -0.39
CA ARG A 53 -21.14 -3.97 -0.34
C ARG A 53 -20.03 -2.96 -0.61
N GLU A 54 -20.22 -2.07 -1.58
CA GLU A 54 -19.25 -1.02 -1.92
C GLU A 54 -19.15 0.03 -0.80
N LYS A 55 -20.27 0.36 -0.13
CA LYS A 55 -20.28 1.22 1.06
C LYS A 55 -19.44 0.62 2.19
N LEU A 56 -19.68 -0.66 2.50
CA LEU A 56 -18.96 -1.41 3.53
C LEU A 56 -17.45 -1.51 3.24
N GLU A 57 -17.08 -1.75 1.98
CA GLU A 57 -15.68 -1.83 1.57
C GLU A 57 -14.98 -0.46 1.67
N LEU A 58 -15.62 0.61 1.23
CA LEU A 58 -15.11 1.98 1.39
C LEU A 58 -14.94 2.36 2.86
N GLU A 59 -15.92 2.04 3.70
CA GLU A 59 -15.89 2.28 5.14
C GLU A 59 -14.75 1.50 5.81
N PHE A 60 -14.57 0.23 5.44
CA PHE A 60 -13.45 -0.59 5.91
C PHE A 60 -12.10 0.05 5.59
N TYR A 61 -11.87 0.42 4.33
CA TYR A 61 -10.60 1.06 3.92
C TYR A 61 -10.36 2.39 4.62
N ARG A 62 -11.40 3.21 4.82
CA ARG A 62 -11.30 4.46 5.59
C ARG A 62 -10.91 4.19 7.05
N MET A 63 -11.47 3.16 7.67
CA MET A 63 -11.18 2.80 9.06
C MET A 63 -9.74 2.32 9.24
N ILE A 64 -9.21 1.54 8.29
CA ILE A 64 -7.85 0.99 8.38
C ILE A 64 -6.77 1.92 7.81
N ALA A 65 -7.14 3.00 7.11
CA ALA A 65 -6.18 3.96 6.57
C ALA A 65 -5.32 4.58 7.70
N GLY A 66 -4.00 4.42 7.62
CA GLY A 66 -3.08 4.91 8.65
C GLY A 66 -3.06 4.09 9.95
N SER A 67 -3.77 2.96 10.01
CA SER A 67 -3.74 2.06 11.17
C SER A 67 -2.37 1.42 11.39
N ARG A 68 -1.60 1.21 10.31
CA ARG A 68 -0.26 0.59 10.35
C ARG A 68 0.71 1.27 11.31
N SER A 69 0.67 2.60 11.44
CA SER A 69 1.54 3.33 12.37
C SER A 69 1.06 3.26 13.83
N ARG A 70 -0.19 2.82 14.05
CA ARG A 70 -0.82 2.65 15.37
C ARG A 70 -0.81 1.20 15.84
N TRP A 71 -0.48 0.26 14.95
CA TRP A 71 -0.26 -1.13 15.33
C TRP A 71 0.96 -1.19 16.24
N LYS A 72 0.74 -1.54 17.51
CA LYS A 72 1.80 -1.67 18.49
C LYS A 72 2.64 -2.90 18.18
N GLY A 73 3.95 -2.66 18.02
CA GLY A 73 4.99 -3.67 18.24
C GLY A 73 5.23 -4.58 17.05
N ALA A 74 6.51 -4.86 16.82
CA ALA A 74 7.04 -5.76 15.81
C ALA A 74 6.68 -7.24 16.12
N MET A 75 5.40 -7.57 16.07
CA MET A 75 4.93 -8.95 15.98
C MET A 75 4.21 -9.14 14.65
N LEU A 76 5.01 -9.47 13.64
CA LEU A 76 4.55 -10.09 12.41
C LEU A 76 3.88 -11.44 12.75
N SER A 77 3.04 -11.95 11.84
CA SER A 77 2.41 -13.28 12.02
C SER A 77 3.44 -14.39 12.29
N ILE A 78 4.68 -14.23 11.82
CA ILE A 78 5.79 -15.16 12.07
C ILE A 78 6.28 -15.14 13.54
N ASP A 79 6.15 -14.01 14.24
CA ASP A 79 6.64 -13.83 15.61
C ASP A 79 5.74 -14.53 16.66
N HIS A 80 4.59 -15.08 16.24
CA HIS A 80 3.71 -15.84 17.12
C HIS A 80 4.16 -17.30 17.28
N ALA A 81 5.01 -17.80 16.38
CA ALA A 81 5.47 -19.18 16.41
C ALA A 81 6.20 -19.49 17.73
N ASP A 82 7.09 -18.60 18.17
CA ASP A 82 7.88 -18.76 19.40
C ASP A 82 7.02 -18.64 20.69
N ILE A 83 5.83 -18.03 20.60
CA ILE A 83 4.87 -17.98 21.70
C ILE A 83 4.06 -19.27 21.78
N LEU A 84 3.60 -19.77 20.63
CA LEU A 84 2.60 -20.83 20.56
C LEU A 84 3.22 -22.22 20.55
N TYR A 85 4.46 -22.35 20.09
CA TYR A 85 5.13 -23.63 19.93
C TYR A 85 6.45 -23.67 20.72
N ASP A 86 6.84 -24.86 21.14
CA ASP A 86 8.15 -25.14 21.73
C ASP A 86 9.23 -25.34 20.65
N GLU A 87 10.45 -25.65 21.09
CA GLU A 87 11.61 -25.85 20.20
C GLU A 87 11.48 -27.06 19.26
N ASP A 88 10.58 -27.99 19.57
CA ASP A 88 10.24 -29.15 18.73
C ASP A 88 9.04 -28.85 17.80
N GLY A 89 8.48 -27.64 17.86
CA GLY A 89 7.32 -27.21 17.09
C GLY A 89 6.00 -27.74 17.61
N LEU A 90 5.95 -28.24 18.85
CA LEU A 90 4.72 -28.71 19.49
C LEU A 90 4.03 -27.56 20.22
N PRO A 91 2.69 -27.53 20.28
CA PRO A 91 1.97 -26.53 21.04
C PRO A 91 2.40 -26.54 22.51
N ARG A 92 2.73 -25.37 23.04
CA ARG A 92 2.93 -25.19 24.48
C ARG A 92 1.65 -25.40 25.28
#